data_AF-A0A956EKT4-F1
#
_entry.id   AF-A0A956EKT4-F1
#
_cell.length_a   1.000
_cell.length_b   1.000
_cell.length_c   1.000
_cell.angle_alpha   90.00
_cell.angle_beta   90.00
_cell.angle_gamma   90.00
#
_symmetry.space_group_name_H-M   'P 1'
#
loop_
_entity.id
_entity.type
_entity.pdbx_description
1 polymer ?
#
loop_
_entity_poly.entity_id
_entity_poly.type
_entity_poly.pdbx_seq_one_letter_code
_entity_poly.pdbx_strand_id
1 'polypeptide(L)'
;LFVGVMGVDRVVARTAELMRAHGDDGVEREGGVPLTIIQRYINQWYSLSLDLFGGEISSNAANYFGAGLKGRFKEAQRYTDHRVIEDHYRLTVVEEGALKEVDIPLRNAMNEVLRDDYIKDCERALRKWNRLLEAMGSSTRLTLPSRRFHRHQGLYAAHAFNPAGDLVSADEFERRRDEWLLSPADNEYLRSIMVRVREPGKFANWIAPPAKGIGGQDLDFAYVRA
;
A
#
# COMPACT_ATOMS: atom_id res chain seq x y z
N LEU A 1 -9.54 -5.30 -7.46
CA LEU A 1 -9.18 -5.16 -6.04
C LEU A 1 -9.47 -6.40 -5.19
N PHE A 2 -10.52 -7.19 -5.45
CA PHE A 2 -10.94 -8.31 -4.60
C PHE A 2 -9.82 -9.33 -4.28
N VAL A 3 -9.16 -9.90 -5.29
CA VAL A 3 -8.13 -10.95 -5.09
C VAL A 3 -6.97 -10.45 -4.25
N GLY A 4 -6.46 -9.24 -4.51
CA GLY A 4 -5.33 -8.68 -3.77
C GLY A 4 -5.66 -8.41 -2.30
N VAL A 5 -6.77 -7.71 -2.04
CA VAL A 5 -7.18 -7.38 -0.66
C VAL A 5 -7.50 -8.64 0.14
N MET A 6 -8.29 -9.57 -0.44
CA MET A 6 -8.64 -10.82 0.22
C MET A 6 -7.45 -11.77 0.39
N GLY A 7 -6.48 -11.72 -0.52
CA GLY A 7 -5.23 -12.46 -0.39
C GLY A 7 -4.45 -12.00 0.83
N VAL A 8 -4.19 -10.69 0.95
CA VAL A 8 -3.47 -10.12 2.10
C VAL A 8 -4.26 -10.27 3.40
N ASP A 9 -5.60 -10.12 3.38
CA ASP A 9 -6.46 -10.40 4.54
C ASP A 9 -6.16 -11.78 5.15
N ARG A 10 -6.02 -12.80 4.29
CA ARG A 10 -5.79 -14.19 4.70
C ARG A 10 -4.36 -14.43 5.18
N VAL A 11 -3.38 -13.70 4.65
CA VAL A 11 -2.01 -13.74 5.17
C VAL A 11 -1.97 -13.11 6.55
N VAL A 12 -2.55 -11.92 6.74
CA VAL A 12 -2.64 -11.26 8.06
C VAL A 12 -3.39 -12.13 9.07
N ALA A 13 -4.48 -12.78 8.66
CA ALA A 13 -5.19 -13.73 9.51
C ALA A 13 -4.31 -14.89 9.94
N ARG A 14 -3.60 -15.50 8.99
CA ARG A 14 -2.71 -16.63 9.30
C ARG A 14 -1.54 -16.23 10.20
N THR A 15 -0.97 -15.06 9.96
CA THR A 15 0.08 -14.49 10.82
C THR A 15 -0.44 -14.32 12.24
N ALA A 16 -1.61 -13.73 12.42
CA ALA A 16 -2.19 -13.52 13.75
C ALA A 16 -2.54 -14.86 14.45
N GLU A 17 -2.94 -15.89 13.71
CA GLU A 17 -3.18 -17.23 14.25
C GLU A 17 -1.89 -17.82 14.81
N LEU A 18 -0.80 -17.70 14.05
CA LEU A 18 0.52 -18.17 14.44
C LEU A 18 1.08 -17.37 15.63
N MET A 19 0.90 -16.04 15.65
CA MET A 19 1.28 -15.19 16.78
C MET A 19 0.56 -15.64 18.07
N ARG A 20 -0.75 -15.91 17.99
CA ARG A 20 -1.51 -16.38 19.15
C ARG A 20 -1.04 -17.74 19.66
N ALA A 21 -0.63 -18.63 18.76
CA ALA A 21 -0.22 -19.98 19.10
C ALA A 21 1.25 -20.08 19.56
N HIS A 22 2.15 -19.25 19.02
CA HIS A 22 3.59 -19.41 19.15
C HIS A 22 4.34 -18.13 19.54
N GLY A 23 3.64 -17.01 19.77
CA GLY A 23 4.23 -15.69 19.95
C GLY A 23 4.72 -15.07 18.65
N ASP A 24 5.07 -13.78 18.69
CA ASP A 24 5.51 -13.01 17.53
C ASP A 24 6.77 -13.60 16.88
N ASP A 25 7.74 -14.02 17.69
CA ASP A 25 8.98 -14.68 17.25
C ASP A 25 8.75 -16.10 16.69
N GLY A 26 7.58 -16.67 16.95
CA GLY A 26 7.20 -18.00 16.47
C GLY A 26 6.71 -18.02 15.03
N VAL A 27 6.23 -16.89 14.50
CA VAL A 27 5.59 -16.84 13.16
C VAL A 27 6.55 -17.32 12.07
N GLU A 28 7.78 -16.82 12.08
CA GLU A 28 8.77 -17.15 11.05
C GLU A 28 9.18 -18.62 11.11
N ARG A 29 9.39 -19.14 12.33
CA ARG A 29 9.75 -20.54 12.61
C ARG A 29 8.70 -21.52 12.14
N GLU A 30 7.42 -21.15 12.25
CA GLU A 30 6.31 -21.96 11.77
C GLU A 30 6.04 -21.77 10.27
N GLY A 31 6.81 -20.92 9.56
CA GLY A 31 6.64 -20.70 8.12
C GLY A 31 5.46 -19.79 7.76
N GLY A 32 5.08 -18.87 8.66
CA GLY A 32 4.16 -17.77 8.39
C GLY A 32 4.87 -16.49 7.96
N VAL A 33 4.14 -15.42 7.62
CA VAL A 33 4.76 -14.12 7.27
C VAL A 33 4.73 -13.18 8.48
N PRO A 34 5.86 -12.80 9.10
CA PRO A 34 5.87 -11.86 10.22
C PRO A 34 5.23 -10.51 9.87
N LEU A 35 4.55 -9.87 10.84
CA LEU A 35 3.93 -8.55 10.63
C LEU A 35 4.94 -7.48 10.21
N THR A 36 6.20 -7.61 10.64
CA THR A 36 7.30 -6.71 10.25
C THR A 36 7.59 -6.80 8.75
N ILE A 37 7.63 -8.01 8.17
CA ILE A 37 7.76 -8.22 6.72
C ILE A 37 6.52 -7.69 5.99
N ILE A 38 5.32 -7.93 6.52
CA ILE A 38 4.07 -7.41 5.94
C ILE A 38 4.10 -5.86 5.90
N GLN A 39 4.54 -5.20 6.96
CA GLN A 39 4.67 -3.74 7.00
C GLN A 39 5.67 -3.23 5.96
N ARG A 40 6.85 -3.85 5.84
CA ARG A 40 7.84 -3.49 4.81
C ARG A 40 7.33 -3.75 3.39
N TYR A 41 6.56 -4.81 3.19
CA TYR A 41 5.88 -5.10 1.93
C TYR A 41 4.86 -4.00 1.60
N ILE A 42 4.03 -3.58 2.57
CA ILE A 42 3.10 -2.46 2.41
C ILE A 42 3.86 -1.20 2.02
N ASN A 43 4.90 -0.84 2.77
CA ASN A 43 5.71 0.35 2.51
C ASN A 43 6.27 0.36 1.08
N GLN A 44 6.86 -0.76 0.64
CA GLN A 44 7.48 -0.93 -0.67
C GLN A 44 6.45 -0.77 -1.80
N TRP A 45 5.36 -1.53 -1.77
CA TRP A 45 4.41 -1.56 -2.89
C TRP A 45 3.47 -0.37 -2.92
N TYR A 46 3.11 0.18 -1.76
CA TYR A 46 2.35 1.42 -1.68
C TYR A 46 3.15 2.57 -2.28
N SER A 47 4.39 2.79 -1.82
CA SER A 47 5.21 3.91 -2.30
C SER A 47 5.50 3.83 -3.80
N LEU A 48 5.87 2.64 -4.31
CA LEU A 48 6.05 2.42 -5.75
C LEU A 48 4.76 2.68 -6.56
N SER A 49 3.59 2.35 -6.01
CA SER A 49 2.32 2.63 -6.67
C SER A 49 2.01 4.13 -6.72
N LEU A 50 2.48 4.92 -5.75
CA LEU A 50 2.30 6.37 -5.77
C LEU A 50 3.00 7.03 -6.97
N ASP A 51 4.12 6.47 -7.44
CA ASP A 51 4.84 6.99 -8.60
C ASP A 51 4.05 6.85 -9.91
N LEU A 52 3.11 5.89 -9.99
CA LEU A 52 2.26 5.67 -11.18
C LEU A 52 1.31 6.84 -11.48
N PHE A 53 1.03 7.69 -10.49
CA PHE A 53 0.21 8.88 -10.69
C PHE A 53 0.98 10.04 -11.34
N GLY A 54 2.31 9.95 -11.47
CA GLY A 54 3.17 11.00 -12.05
C GLY A 54 3.48 12.13 -11.07
N GLY A 55 4.08 13.23 -11.57
CA GLY A 55 4.41 14.38 -10.73
C GLY A 55 3.18 15.06 -10.12
N GLU A 56 3.32 15.59 -8.91
CA GLU A 56 2.28 16.29 -8.15
C GLU A 56 1.77 17.53 -8.88
N ILE A 57 2.67 18.24 -9.60
CA ILE A 57 2.36 19.41 -10.43
C ILE A 57 2.52 19.02 -11.90
N SER A 58 1.45 19.09 -12.69
CA SER A 58 1.45 18.65 -14.09
C SER A 58 0.57 19.51 -15.00
N SER A 59 1.20 20.17 -15.98
CA SER A 59 0.49 20.86 -17.07
C SER A 59 -0.25 19.88 -17.99
N ASN A 60 0.29 18.68 -18.22
CA ASN A 60 -0.38 17.65 -19.01
C ASN A 60 -1.69 17.20 -18.35
N ALA A 61 -1.67 16.96 -17.03
CA ALA A 61 -2.89 16.59 -16.30
C ALA A 61 -3.93 17.72 -16.33
N ALA A 62 -3.50 18.98 -16.19
CA ALA A 62 -4.37 20.15 -16.35
C ALA A 62 -5.01 20.21 -17.74
N ASN A 63 -4.22 20.00 -18.80
CA ASN A 63 -4.69 20.02 -20.18
C ASN A 63 -5.68 18.88 -20.47
N TYR A 64 -5.42 17.66 -19.99
CA TYR A 64 -6.33 16.53 -20.16
C TYR A 64 -7.68 16.78 -19.49
N PHE A 65 -7.67 17.38 -18.29
CA PHE A 65 -8.92 17.78 -17.62
C PHE A 65 -9.63 18.89 -18.39
N GLY A 66 -8.92 19.96 -18.75
CA GLY A 66 -9.47 21.11 -19.46
C GLY A 66 -10.05 20.78 -20.84
N ALA A 67 -9.49 19.79 -21.53
CA ALA A 67 -9.98 19.28 -22.81
C ALA A 67 -11.10 18.22 -22.67
N GLY A 68 -11.49 17.86 -21.44
CA GLY A 68 -12.54 16.85 -21.20
C GLY A 68 -12.11 15.40 -21.43
N LEU A 69 -10.81 15.11 -21.54
CA LEU A 69 -10.28 13.78 -21.81
C LEU A 69 -10.20 12.90 -20.55
N LYS A 70 -9.93 13.50 -19.38
CA LYS A 70 -9.80 12.80 -18.10
C LYS A 70 -10.36 13.64 -16.95
N GLY A 71 -11.48 13.20 -16.37
CA GLY A 71 -12.09 13.83 -15.19
C GLY A 71 -11.45 13.39 -13.86
N ARG A 72 -11.87 14.01 -12.75
CA ARG A 72 -11.49 13.54 -11.40
C ARG A 72 -12.23 12.23 -11.09
N PHE A 73 -11.76 11.51 -10.07
CA PHE A 73 -12.44 10.29 -9.63
C PHE A 73 -13.87 10.60 -9.17
N LYS A 74 -14.85 9.90 -9.77
CA LYS A 74 -16.29 10.10 -9.55
C LYS A 74 -16.76 11.55 -9.81
N GLU A 75 -16.22 12.17 -10.87
CA GLU A 75 -16.51 13.55 -11.28
C GLU A 75 -17.99 13.94 -11.13
N ALA A 76 -18.89 13.23 -11.82
CA ALA A 76 -20.32 13.52 -11.85
C ALA A 76 -21.05 13.33 -10.49
N GLN A 77 -20.47 12.55 -9.58
CA GLN A 77 -21.10 12.26 -8.28
C GLN A 77 -20.63 13.21 -7.17
N ARG A 78 -19.44 13.80 -7.32
CA ARG A 78 -18.76 14.51 -6.22
C ARG A 78 -18.65 16.01 -6.43
N TYR A 79 -18.80 16.48 -7.65
CA TYR A 79 -18.55 17.87 -8.01
C TYR A 79 -19.71 18.41 -8.84
N THR A 80 -19.86 19.72 -8.84
CA THR A 80 -20.88 20.44 -9.63
C THR A 80 -20.28 21.50 -10.54
N ASP A 81 -19.05 21.93 -10.26
CA ASP A 81 -18.35 22.95 -11.03
C ASP A 81 -17.83 22.40 -12.36
N HIS A 82 -17.28 21.18 -12.34
CA HIS A 82 -16.69 20.42 -13.45
C HIS A 82 -15.66 21.17 -14.29
N ARG A 83 -15.15 22.30 -13.80
CA ARG A 83 -14.28 23.20 -14.55
C ARG A 83 -13.01 23.51 -13.79
N VAL A 84 -13.02 23.61 -12.47
CA VAL A 84 -11.81 23.74 -11.64
C VAL A 84 -10.93 24.91 -12.10
N ILE A 85 -11.52 26.10 -12.20
CA ILE A 85 -10.81 27.29 -12.71
C ILE A 85 -10.10 28.03 -11.57
N GLU A 86 -10.82 28.24 -10.46
CA GLU A 86 -10.37 29.10 -9.35
C GLU A 86 -9.90 28.30 -8.12
N ASP A 87 -10.08 26.97 -8.13
CA ASP A 87 -9.73 26.14 -6.99
C ASP A 87 -8.21 25.95 -6.88
N HIS A 88 -7.74 25.80 -5.64
CA HIS A 88 -6.34 25.57 -5.32
C HIS A 88 -6.17 24.24 -4.58
N TYR A 89 -4.99 23.65 -4.72
CA TYR A 89 -4.53 22.50 -3.97
C TYR A 89 -3.37 22.92 -3.08
N ARG A 90 -3.46 22.64 -1.78
CA ARG A 90 -2.37 22.89 -0.85
C ARG A 90 -1.40 21.71 -0.88
N LEU A 91 -0.15 21.98 -1.25
CA LEU A 91 0.89 20.98 -1.42
C LEU A 91 2.09 21.25 -0.52
N THR A 92 2.62 20.22 0.13
CA THR A 92 3.89 20.31 0.84
C THR A 92 5.06 20.18 -0.14
N VAL A 93 5.95 21.15 -0.20
CA VAL A 93 7.17 21.15 -1.00
C VAL A 93 8.41 21.20 -0.13
N VAL A 94 9.56 20.82 -0.70
CA VAL A 94 10.86 21.02 -0.06
C VAL A 94 11.48 22.28 -0.61
N GLU A 95 11.67 23.28 0.26
CA GLU A 95 12.37 24.54 -0.07
C GLU A 95 13.47 24.77 0.95
N GLU A 96 14.70 24.97 0.48
CA GLU A 96 15.87 25.28 1.34
C GLU A 96 16.08 24.24 2.46
N GLY A 97 15.76 22.96 2.17
CA GLY A 97 15.86 21.87 3.14
C GLY A 97 14.73 21.81 4.17
N ALA A 98 13.70 22.64 4.04
CA ALA A 98 12.54 22.66 4.92
C ALA A 98 11.25 22.30 4.18
N LEU A 99 10.30 21.73 4.90
CA LEU A 99 8.95 21.47 4.40
C LEU A 99 8.12 22.76 4.48
N LYS A 100 7.57 23.18 3.34
CA LYS A 100 6.72 24.36 3.24
C LYS A 100 5.44 24.04 2.50
N GLU A 101 4.38 24.76 2.84
CA GLU A 101 3.03 24.56 2.30
C GLU A 101 2.72 25.62 1.25
N VAL A 102 2.53 25.21 -0.01
CA VAL A 102 2.26 26.13 -1.13
C VAL A 102 0.91 25.81 -1.77
N ASP A 103 0.16 26.85 -2.14
CA ASP A 103 -1.06 26.70 -2.94
C ASP A 103 -0.69 26.70 -4.43
N ILE A 104 -1.19 25.72 -5.15
CA ILE A 104 -1.10 25.65 -6.61
C ILE A 104 -2.50 25.54 -7.21
N PRO A 105 -2.72 25.93 -8.48
CA PRO A 105 -4.01 25.72 -9.12
C PRO A 105 -4.39 24.25 -9.12
N LEU A 106 -5.63 23.92 -8.73
CA LEU A 106 -6.08 22.54 -8.55
C LEU A 106 -6.00 21.74 -9.86
N ARG A 107 -6.16 22.40 -11.02
CA ARG A 107 -5.93 21.80 -12.35
C ARG A 107 -4.52 21.25 -12.52
N ASN A 108 -3.51 21.96 -12.01
CA ASN A 108 -2.13 21.50 -12.05
C ASN A 108 -1.88 20.35 -11.07
N ALA A 109 -2.74 20.18 -10.06
CA ALA A 109 -2.65 19.14 -9.05
C ALA A 109 -3.49 17.88 -9.35
N MET A 110 -4.02 17.71 -10.57
CA MET A 110 -4.98 16.63 -10.88
C MET A 110 -4.44 15.21 -10.60
N ASN A 111 -3.13 15.01 -10.76
CA ASN A 111 -2.48 13.75 -10.39
C ASN A 111 -2.52 13.53 -8.88
N GLU A 112 -2.25 14.57 -8.10
CA GLU A 112 -2.26 14.53 -6.64
C GLU A 112 -3.68 14.34 -6.08
N VAL A 113 -4.68 14.97 -6.69
CA VAL A 113 -6.10 14.76 -6.35
C VAL A 113 -6.49 13.29 -6.53
N LEU A 114 -6.05 12.65 -7.62
CA LEU A 114 -6.33 11.23 -7.84
C LEU A 114 -5.53 10.35 -6.86
N ARG A 115 -4.29 10.74 -6.53
CA ARG A 115 -3.46 10.08 -5.51
C ARG A 115 -4.14 10.12 -4.14
N ASP A 116 -4.79 11.22 -3.75
CA ASP A 116 -5.56 11.30 -2.50
C ASP A 116 -6.65 10.22 -2.42
N ASP A 117 -7.38 10.00 -3.51
CA ASP A 117 -8.43 8.99 -3.55
C ASP A 117 -7.87 7.57 -3.50
N TYR A 118 -6.69 7.33 -4.10
CA TYR A 118 -5.97 6.06 -3.97
C TYR A 118 -5.52 5.80 -2.52
N ILE A 119 -4.94 6.81 -1.86
CA ILE A 119 -4.51 6.71 -0.46
C ILE A 119 -5.69 6.36 0.45
N LYS A 120 -6.82 7.07 0.30
CA LYS A 120 -8.06 6.78 1.04
C LYS A 120 -8.56 5.36 0.81
N ASP A 121 -8.37 4.80 -0.38
CA ASP A 121 -8.74 3.41 -0.67
C ASP A 121 -7.82 2.41 0.04
N CYS A 122 -6.51 2.63 -0.01
CA CYS A 122 -5.52 1.82 0.72
C CYS A 122 -5.76 1.85 2.23
N GLU A 123 -6.10 3.00 2.80
CA GLU A 123 -6.45 3.14 4.22
C GLU A 123 -7.67 2.29 4.61
N ARG A 124 -8.64 2.09 3.70
CA ARG A 124 -9.78 1.19 3.96
C ARG A 124 -9.33 -0.25 4.13
N ALA A 125 -8.41 -0.73 3.29
CA ALA A 125 -7.86 -2.08 3.41
C ALA A 125 -7.10 -2.24 4.74
N LEU A 126 -6.25 -1.27 5.09
CA LEU A 126 -5.53 -1.29 6.37
C LEU A 126 -6.44 -1.27 7.59
N ARG A 127 -7.50 -0.45 7.59
CA ARG A 127 -8.49 -0.47 8.67
C ARG A 127 -9.11 -1.85 8.85
N LYS A 128 -9.36 -2.58 7.76
CA LYS A 128 -9.86 -3.95 7.82
C LYS A 128 -8.83 -4.90 8.46
N TRP A 129 -7.58 -4.86 8.00
CA TRP A 129 -6.50 -5.70 8.55
C TRP A 129 -6.24 -5.41 10.03
N ASN A 130 -6.22 -4.14 10.42
CA ASN A 130 -6.01 -3.75 11.81
C ASN A 130 -7.16 -4.16 12.73
N ARG A 131 -8.42 -4.11 12.27
CA ARG A 131 -9.55 -4.67 13.03
C ARG A 131 -9.45 -6.18 13.21
N LEU A 132 -8.93 -6.89 12.21
CA LEU A 132 -8.68 -8.33 12.29
C LEU A 132 -7.61 -8.62 13.35
N LEU A 133 -6.48 -7.91 13.29
CA LEU A 133 -5.39 -8.03 14.28
C LEU A 133 -5.89 -7.76 15.70
N GLU A 134 -6.69 -6.71 15.86
CA GLU A 134 -7.31 -6.36 17.14
C GLU A 134 -8.26 -7.44 17.65
N ALA A 135 -9.16 -7.95 16.80
CA ALA A 135 -10.07 -9.04 17.15
C ALA A 135 -9.34 -10.32 17.54
N MET A 136 -8.09 -10.47 17.12
CA MET A 136 -7.22 -11.60 17.45
C MET A 136 -6.26 -11.34 18.62
N GLY A 137 -6.37 -10.18 19.27
CA GLY A 137 -5.61 -9.83 20.46
C GLY A 137 -4.23 -9.22 20.20
N SER A 138 -3.89 -8.88 18.96
CA SER A 138 -2.63 -8.20 18.65
C SER A 138 -2.76 -6.69 18.88
N SER A 139 -1.76 -6.08 19.53
CA SER A 139 -1.63 -4.62 19.68
C SER A 139 -0.93 -3.96 18.49
N THR A 140 -0.23 -4.75 17.65
CA THR A 140 0.47 -4.27 16.46
C THR A 140 -0.52 -3.73 15.44
N ARG A 141 -0.16 -2.62 14.77
CA ARG A 141 -0.98 -1.99 13.73
C ARG A 141 -0.14 -1.75 12.49
N LEU A 142 -0.69 -2.15 11.36
CA LEU A 142 -0.14 -1.86 10.05
C LEU A 142 -0.50 -0.42 9.64
N THR A 143 0.41 0.27 8.96
CA THR A 143 0.24 1.67 8.55
C THR A 143 0.64 1.89 7.09
N LEU A 144 0.20 2.99 6.48
CA LEU A 144 0.83 3.50 5.25
C LEU A 144 1.98 4.40 5.65
N PRO A 145 3.11 4.36 4.93
CA PRO A 145 4.10 5.41 5.07
C PRO A 145 3.54 6.71 4.48
N SER A 146 4.20 7.82 4.80
CA SER A 146 3.94 9.12 4.19
C SER A 146 3.98 9.04 2.67
N ARG A 147 3.17 9.84 1.98
CA ARG A 147 3.19 9.94 0.50
C ARG A 147 4.51 10.43 -0.09
N ARG A 148 5.39 10.96 0.77
CA ARG A 148 6.73 11.44 0.43
C ARG A 148 7.79 10.34 0.50
N PHE A 149 7.49 9.24 1.19
CA PHE A 149 8.41 8.14 1.42
C PHE A 149 8.69 7.34 0.14
N HIS A 150 9.97 7.08 -0.14
CA HIS A 150 10.43 6.17 -1.20
C HIS A 150 9.78 6.46 -2.57
N ARG A 151 9.96 7.70 -3.04
CA ARG A 151 9.41 8.22 -4.29
C ARG A 151 10.50 8.32 -5.37
N HIS A 152 10.16 7.99 -6.60
CA HIS A 152 11.05 8.09 -7.78
C HIS A 152 10.49 9.02 -8.86
N GLN A 153 9.28 9.56 -8.64
CA GLN A 153 8.62 10.50 -9.52
C GLN A 153 8.13 11.71 -8.73
N GLY A 154 8.16 12.88 -9.35
CA GLY A 154 7.61 14.11 -8.78
C GLY A 154 8.54 14.82 -7.81
N LEU A 155 7.97 15.71 -6.99
CA LEU A 155 8.69 16.67 -6.16
C LEU A 155 9.58 16.01 -5.10
N TYR A 156 9.19 14.82 -4.64
CA TYR A 156 9.90 14.13 -3.56
C TYR A 156 11.01 13.20 -4.07
N ALA A 157 11.17 13.01 -5.38
CA ALA A 157 12.11 12.04 -5.95
C ALA A 157 13.59 12.37 -5.68
N ALA A 158 13.90 13.65 -5.46
CA ALA A 158 15.25 14.12 -5.17
C ALA A 158 15.57 14.17 -3.66
N HIS A 159 14.65 13.70 -2.81
CA HIS A 159 14.74 13.82 -1.36
C HIS A 159 14.52 12.47 -0.68
N ALA A 160 15.14 12.29 0.48
CA ALA A 160 14.93 11.11 1.30
C ALA A 160 14.00 11.44 2.47
N PHE A 161 13.00 10.60 2.67
CA PHE A 161 12.04 10.72 3.76
C PHE A 161 11.99 9.42 4.55
N ASN A 162 11.80 9.49 5.86
CA ASN A 162 11.44 8.33 6.66
C ASN A 162 9.94 7.96 6.43
N PRO A 163 9.44 6.81 6.94
CA PRO A 163 8.02 6.45 6.79
C PRO A 163 7.03 7.42 7.44
N ALA A 164 7.43 8.17 8.48
CA ALA A 164 6.59 9.22 9.07
C ALA A 164 6.49 10.47 8.16
N GLY A 165 7.40 10.60 7.20
CA GLY A 165 7.47 11.70 6.25
C GLY A 165 8.42 12.80 6.68
N ASP A 166 9.29 12.58 7.66
CA ASP A 166 10.32 13.55 8.02
C ASP A 166 11.46 13.48 7.00
N LEU A 167 12.00 14.64 6.63
CA LEU A 167 13.15 14.73 5.75
C LEU A 167 14.38 14.17 6.48
N VAL A 168 15.08 13.24 5.84
CA VAL A 168 16.32 12.63 6.35
C VAL A 168 17.43 12.77 5.30
N SER A 169 18.68 12.54 5.71
CA SER A 169 19.78 12.48 4.73
C SER A 169 19.70 11.21 3.88
N ALA A 170 20.28 11.23 2.69
CA ALA A 170 20.40 10.05 1.84
C ALA A 170 21.18 8.93 2.55
N ASP A 171 22.26 9.27 3.26
CA ASP A 171 23.07 8.31 4.03
C ASP A 171 22.27 7.67 5.18
N GLU A 172 21.45 8.45 5.88
CA GLU A 172 20.57 7.89 6.92
C GLU A 172 19.54 6.95 6.31
N PHE A 173 18.92 7.37 5.19
CA PHE A 173 17.93 6.55 4.51
C PHE A 173 18.52 5.21 4.08
N GLU A 174 19.70 5.22 3.45
CA GLU A 174 20.34 3.98 2.98
C GLU A 174 20.72 3.07 4.14
N ARG A 175 21.30 3.62 5.23
CA ARG A 175 21.65 2.86 6.43
C ARG A 175 20.44 2.17 7.08
N ARG A 176 19.26 2.80 7.01
CA ARG A 176 18.02 2.33 7.65
C ARG A 176 17.04 1.70 6.66
N ARG A 177 17.43 1.55 5.38
CA ARG A 177 16.55 1.15 4.29
C ARG A 177 15.82 -0.14 4.58
N ASP A 178 16.54 -1.12 5.12
CA ASP A 178 16.03 -2.46 5.44
C ASP A 178 15.15 -2.49 6.70
N GLU A 179 15.13 -1.42 7.51
CA GLU A 179 14.13 -1.25 8.57
C GLU A 179 12.74 -0.97 7.98
N TRP A 180 12.68 -0.33 6.80
CA TRP A 180 11.45 0.23 6.24
C TRP A 180 10.97 -0.45 4.96
N LEU A 181 11.89 -1.02 4.18
CA LEU A 181 11.64 -1.64 2.88
C LEU A 181 12.12 -3.10 2.89
N LEU A 182 11.57 -3.92 2.01
CA LEU A 182 11.96 -5.33 1.91
C LEU A 182 13.48 -5.46 1.67
N SER A 183 14.13 -6.16 2.58
CA SER A 183 15.55 -6.47 2.52
C SER A 183 15.81 -7.71 1.63
N PRO A 184 17.07 -7.97 1.23
CA PRO A 184 17.43 -9.23 0.59
C PRO A 184 17.06 -10.45 1.44
N ALA A 185 17.27 -10.39 2.76
CA ALA A 185 16.94 -11.46 3.70
C ALA A 185 15.42 -11.71 3.78
N ASP A 186 14.60 -10.66 3.81
CA ASP A 186 13.13 -10.80 3.75
C ASP A 186 12.71 -11.56 2.48
N ASN A 187 13.32 -11.21 1.35
CA ASN A 187 13.00 -11.83 0.06
C ASN A 187 13.48 -13.29 -0.01
N GLU A 188 14.61 -13.62 0.60
CA GLU A 188 15.09 -15.00 0.72
C GLU A 188 14.13 -15.83 1.57
N TYR A 189 13.75 -15.32 2.75
CA TYR A 189 12.78 -15.97 3.62
C TYR A 189 11.45 -16.19 2.91
N LEU A 190 10.87 -15.15 2.30
CA LEU A 190 9.60 -15.25 1.58
C LEU A 190 9.67 -16.31 0.47
N ARG A 191 10.77 -16.39 -0.29
CA ARG A 191 10.95 -17.46 -1.29
C ARG A 191 11.00 -18.84 -0.66
N SER A 192 11.65 -18.99 0.50
CA SER A 192 11.77 -20.29 1.19
C SER A 192 10.41 -20.90 1.56
N ILE A 193 9.42 -20.07 1.91
CA ILE A 193 8.06 -20.51 2.29
C ILE A 193 7.09 -20.63 1.11
N MET A 194 7.47 -20.21 -0.10
CA MET A 194 6.66 -20.36 -1.32
C MET A 194 6.67 -21.80 -1.86
N VAL A 195 6.25 -22.74 -1.02
CA VAL A 195 6.11 -24.15 -1.38
C VAL A 195 4.72 -24.41 -1.97
N ARG A 196 4.70 -25.05 -3.14
CA ARG A 196 3.48 -25.33 -3.89
C ARG A 196 2.62 -26.38 -3.18
N VAL A 197 1.36 -26.06 -2.92
CA VAL A 197 0.33 -27.00 -2.41
C VAL A 197 -0.72 -27.19 -3.50
N ARG A 198 -0.95 -28.45 -3.93
CA ARG A 198 -1.86 -28.80 -5.03
C ARG A 198 -3.03 -29.68 -4.61
N GLU A 199 -2.97 -30.25 -3.42
CA GLU A 199 -4.05 -31.09 -2.89
C GLU A 199 -5.31 -30.23 -2.70
N PRO A 200 -6.47 -30.63 -3.27
CA PRO A 200 -7.70 -29.87 -3.11
C PRO A 200 -8.05 -29.64 -1.64
N GLY A 201 -8.49 -28.43 -1.31
CA GLY A 201 -8.85 -28.05 0.06
C GLY A 201 -7.66 -27.78 0.98
N LYS A 202 -6.42 -28.00 0.53
CA LYS A 202 -5.21 -27.64 1.29
C LYS A 202 -4.68 -26.27 0.86
N PHE A 203 -4.11 -25.57 1.84
CA PHE A 203 -3.48 -24.27 1.66
C PHE A 203 -2.07 -24.30 2.25
N ALA A 204 -1.15 -23.54 1.66
CA ALA A 204 0.19 -23.38 2.21
C ALA A 204 0.13 -22.73 3.59
N ASN A 205 1.08 -23.05 4.46
CA ASN A 205 1.00 -22.68 5.88
C ASN A 205 1.02 -21.16 6.13
N TRP A 206 1.53 -20.38 5.17
CA TRP A 206 1.63 -18.92 5.26
C TRP A 206 0.32 -18.17 4.93
N ILE A 207 -0.75 -18.88 4.53
CA ILE A 207 -2.03 -18.25 4.18
C ILE A 207 -3.24 -19.03 4.70
N ALA A 208 -4.19 -18.33 5.33
CA ALA A 208 -5.43 -18.92 5.81
C ALA A 208 -6.32 -19.36 4.61
N PRO A 209 -7.25 -20.30 4.75
CA PRO A 209 -8.24 -20.60 3.70
C PRO A 209 -9.14 -19.37 3.40
N PRO A 210 -9.69 -19.22 2.19
CA PRO A 210 -10.69 -18.21 1.92
C PRO A 210 -12.02 -18.59 2.58
N ALA A 211 -12.87 -17.60 2.86
CA ALA A 211 -14.16 -17.84 3.54
C ALA A 211 -15.17 -18.64 2.69
N LYS A 212 -15.05 -18.57 1.36
CA LYS A 212 -15.95 -19.22 0.39
C LYS A 212 -15.18 -19.64 -0.85
N GLY A 213 -15.64 -20.70 -1.52
CA GLY A 213 -15.16 -21.10 -2.83
C GLY A 213 -15.72 -20.25 -3.97
N ILE A 214 -15.40 -20.62 -5.21
CA ILE A 214 -15.75 -19.86 -6.42
C ILE A 214 -16.88 -20.56 -7.15
N GLY A 215 -17.87 -19.80 -7.64
CA GLY A 215 -18.96 -20.36 -8.46
C GLY A 215 -19.89 -21.31 -7.73
N GLY A 216 -20.03 -21.15 -6.40
CA GLY A 216 -20.83 -22.04 -5.56
C GLY A 216 -20.17 -23.39 -5.25
N GLN A 217 -18.93 -23.59 -5.67
CA GLN A 217 -18.15 -24.79 -5.37
C GLN A 217 -17.51 -24.68 -3.97
N ASP A 218 -17.24 -25.84 -3.37
CA ASP A 218 -16.55 -25.95 -2.09
C ASP A 218 -15.04 -25.67 -2.21
N LEU A 219 -14.35 -25.56 -1.08
CA LEU A 219 -12.91 -25.24 -1.05
C LEU A 219 -12.03 -26.37 -1.58
N ASP A 220 -12.51 -27.61 -1.51
CA ASP A 220 -11.86 -28.82 -1.99
C ASP A 220 -12.28 -29.21 -3.43
N PHE A 221 -13.02 -28.34 -4.11
CA PHE A 221 -13.25 -28.49 -5.53
C PHE A 221 -11.93 -28.46 -6.31
N ALA A 222 -11.81 -29.32 -7.33
CA ALA A 222 -10.66 -29.35 -8.21
C ALA A 222 -10.67 -28.17 -9.19
N TYR A 223 -10.36 -26.96 -8.70
CA TYR A 223 -10.35 -25.71 -9.47
C TYR A 223 -9.39 -25.73 -10.68
N VAL A 224 -8.34 -26.54 -10.61
CA VAL A 224 -7.41 -26.79 -11.72
C VAL A 224 -7.23 -28.29 -11.86
N ARG A 225 -7.36 -28.80 -13.09
CA ARG A 225 -7.11 -30.20 -13.44
C ARG A 225 -5.74 -30.30 -14.12
N ALA A 226 -5.01 -31.37 -13.81
CA ALA A 226 -3.69 -31.64 -14.36
C ALA A 226 -3.75 -32.04 -15.84
#